data_AF-A0A4W3JJN3-F1
#
_entry.id   AF-A0A4W3JJN3-F1
#
_cell.length_a   1.000
_cell.length_b   1.000
_cell.length_c   1.000
_cell.angle_alpha   90.00
_cell.angle_beta   90.00
_cell.angle_gamma   90.00
#
_symmetry.space_group_name_H-M   'P 1'
#
loop_
_entity.id
_entity.type
_entity.pdbx_description
1 polymer ?
#
loop_
_entity_poly.entity_id
_entity_poly.type
_entity_poly.pdbx_seq_one_letter_code
_entity_poly.pdbx_strand_id
1 'polypeptide(L)'
;LMPEERRMAFEDFLDVIEGRKARAGVFYIQKQCSNLTDEFPQLLPDLDSHIPWMSEALGKKPDAVNFWLGEAAAVTSLHKDHYENLYCVISGEKHFLLLPPTDRPFIPYDTVDKLQLLCTSRQVPWIPLDPLDPDLSRYPEYSCARPVQCTVRAGEMLYLPSLWFHHVQQSHSCIAVNFWYDMEYDIKYNYFQFLDSVTKAASGV
;
A
#
# COMPACT_ATOMS: atom_id res chain seq x y z
N LEU A 1 1.13 -13.75 -3.10
CA LEU A 1 2.14 -13.96 -4.16
C LEU A 1 3.09 -12.76 -4.12
N MET A 2 4.41 -12.95 -4.02
CA MET A 2 5.33 -11.80 -4.14
C MET A 2 5.51 -11.49 -5.63
N PRO A 3 5.62 -10.21 -6.02
CA PRO A 3 5.93 -9.86 -7.41
C PRO A 3 7.33 -10.38 -7.81
N GLU A 4 7.53 -10.64 -9.10
CA GLU A 4 8.87 -10.81 -9.65
C GLU A 4 9.61 -9.47 -9.56
N GLU A 5 10.78 -9.47 -8.94
CA GLU A 5 11.64 -8.28 -8.90
C GLU A 5 12.63 -8.30 -10.06
N ARG A 6 12.69 -7.20 -10.82
CA ARG A 6 13.66 -6.99 -11.89
C ARG A 6 14.31 -5.64 -11.80
N ARG A 7 15.63 -5.63 -11.98
CA ARG A 7 16.39 -4.42 -12.25
C ARG A 7 16.41 -4.16 -13.75
N MET A 8 16.04 -2.98 -14.18
CA MET A 8 16.06 -2.56 -15.58
C MET A 8 16.34 -1.07 -15.71
N ALA A 9 16.70 -0.63 -16.92
CA ALA A 9 16.85 0.80 -17.20
C ALA A 9 15.47 1.49 -17.11
N PHE A 10 15.45 2.72 -16.60
CA PHE A 10 14.22 3.49 -16.48
C PHE A 10 13.59 3.77 -17.86
N GLU A 11 14.41 3.99 -18.89
CA GLU A 11 13.94 4.16 -20.28
C GLU A 11 13.18 2.93 -20.80
N ASP A 12 13.65 1.71 -20.51
CA ASP A 12 12.98 0.49 -20.95
C ASP A 12 11.64 0.31 -20.23
N PHE A 13 11.56 0.78 -18.99
CA PHE A 13 10.33 0.75 -18.21
C PHE A 13 9.32 1.77 -18.77
N LEU A 14 9.77 2.99 -19.12
CA LEU A 14 8.95 3.98 -19.79
C LEU A 14 8.48 3.49 -21.17
N ASP A 15 9.34 2.85 -21.96
CA ASP A 15 8.96 2.28 -23.25
C ASP A 15 7.82 1.26 -23.11
N VAL A 16 7.79 0.49 -22.02
CA VAL A 16 6.68 -0.45 -21.75
C VAL A 16 5.41 0.30 -21.38
N ILE A 17 5.48 1.21 -20.40
CA ILE A 17 4.33 1.98 -19.95
C ILE A 17 3.74 2.85 -21.06
N GLU A 18 4.56 3.44 -21.92
CA GLU A 18 4.12 4.26 -23.05
C GLU A 18 3.67 3.42 -24.26
N GLY A 19 3.72 2.09 -24.18
CA GLY A 19 3.31 1.18 -25.25
C GLY A 19 4.26 1.12 -26.45
N ARG A 20 5.49 1.66 -26.32
CA ARG A 20 6.54 1.60 -27.35
C ARG A 20 7.17 0.21 -27.47
N LYS A 21 7.21 -0.54 -26.38
CA LYS A 21 7.66 -1.95 -26.33
C LYS A 21 6.63 -2.80 -25.60
N ALA A 22 6.16 -3.86 -26.26
CA ALA A 22 5.35 -4.87 -25.59
C ALA A 22 6.23 -5.76 -24.70
N ARG A 23 5.81 -5.96 -23.45
CA ARG A 23 6.37 -6.99 -22.55
C ARG A 23 5.24 -7.71 -21.83
N ALA A 24 5.46 -8.98 -21.50
CA ALA A 24 4.53 -9.75 -20.69
C ALA A 24 4.64 -9.34 -19.22
N GLY A 25 3.50 -9.30 -18.53
CA GLY A 25 3.38 -8.91 -17.13
C GLY A 25 2.81 -7.50 -16.96
N VAL A 26 2.69 -7.09 -15.70
CA VAL A 26 2.26 -5.73 -15.30
C VAL A 26 3.43 -5.09 -14.56
N PHE A 27 3.82 -3.90 -15.00
CA PHE A 27 5.00 -3.20 -14.51
C PHE A 27 4.61 -2.11 -13.51
N TYR A 28 5.31 -2.13 -12.37
CA TYR A 28 5.09 -1.17 -11.28
C TYR A 28 6.38 -0.93 -10.49
N ILE A 29 6.83 0.31 -10.44
CA ILE A 29 7.86 0.77 -9.50
C ILE A 29 7.16 0.98 -8.15
N GLN A 30 7.42 0.08 -7.21
CA GLN A 30 6.69 0.00 -5.94
C GLN A 30 7.55 -0.38 -4.73
N LYS A 31 8.87 -0.27 -4.83
CA LYS A 31 9.76 -0.70 -3.74
C LYS A 31 9.65 0.28 -2.56
N GLN A 32 9.11 -0.19 -1.44
CA GLN A 32 8.77 0.62 -0.28
C GLN A 32 9.90 0.63 0.76
N CYS A 33 11.11 1.01 0.32
CA CYS A 33 12.32 1.05 1.15
C CYS A 33 13.15 2.29 0.82
N SER A 34 12.50 3.47 0.78
CA SER A 34 13.14 4.73 0.40
C SER A 34 13.72 4.71 -1.02
N ASN A 35 13.02 4.06 -1.96
CA ASN A 35 13.53 3.93 -3.34
C ASN A 35 13.72 5.29 -4.03
N LEU A 36 13.04 6.36 -3.61
CA LEU A 36 13.28 7.70 -4.15
C LEU A 36 14.71 8.16 -3.87
N THR A 37 15.18 8.02 -2.63
CA THR A 37 16.53 8.45 -2.25
C THR A 37 17.61 7.53 -2.81
N ASP A 38 17.31 6.24 -2.88
CA ASP A 38 18.31 5.22 -3.19
C ASP A 38 18.45 4.94 -4.69
N GLU A 39 17.35 5.01 -5.44
CA GLU A 39 17.30 4.61 -6.85
C GLU A 39 17.06 5.81 -7.80
N PHE A 40 16.44 6.89 -7.31
CA PHE A 40 16.11 8.08 -8.09
C PHE A 40 16.60 9.41 -7.46
N PRO A 41 17.87 9.51 -7.01
CA PRO A 41 18.37 10.70 -6.32
C PRO A 41 18.32 11.98 -7.18
N GLN A 42 18.27 11.83 -8.51
CA GLN A 42 18.16 12.94 -9.45
C GLN A 42 16.81 13.69 -9.35
N LEU A 43 15.77 13.05 -8.78
CA LEU A 43 14.45 13.64 -8.59
C LEU A 43 14.33 14.41 -7.26
N LEU A 44 15.29 14.25 -6.34
CA LEU A 44 15.25 14.88 -5.02
C LEU A 44 15.17 16.41 -5.05
N PRO A 45 15.82 17.14 -5.99
CA PRO A 45 15.69 18.59 -6.05
C PRO A 45 14.28 19.09 -6.38
N ASP A 46 13.42 18.23 -6.94
CA ASP A 46 12.05 18.58 -7.34
C ASP A 46 11.03 18.35 -6.21
N LEU A 47 11.46 17.79 -5.07
CA LEU A 47 10.60 17.31 -4.01
C LEU A 47 11.15 17.71 -2.63
N ASP A 48 10.26 17.90 -1.67
CA ASP A 48 10.67 18.00 -0.28
C ASP A 48 11.15 16.64 0.24
N SER A 49 12.21 16.64 1.04
CA SER A 49 12.71 15.42 1.72
C SER A 49 11.80 14.94 2.86
N HIS A 50 10.91 15.82 3.34
CA HIS A 50 9.86 15.52 4.31
C HIS A 50 8.80 16.62 4.26
N ILE A 51 7.60 16.35 4.79
CA ILE A 51 6.56 17.38 4.90
C ILE A 51 6.73 18.15 6.22
N PRO A 52 7.03 19.48 6.22
CA PRO A 52 7.42 20.19 7.43
C PRO A 52 6.37 20.17 8.54
N TRP A 53 5.12 20.47 8.23
CA TRP A 53 4.03 20.52 9.22
C TRP A 53 3.75 19.14 9.84
N MET A 54 3.89 18.06 9.06
CA MET A 54 3.68 16.71 9.57
C MET A 54 4.83 16.28 10.47
N SER A 55 6.06 16.60 10.07
CA SER A 55 7.24 16.33 10.89
C SER A 55 7.19 17.07 12.22
N GLU A 56 6.70 18.30 12.23
CA GLU A 56 6.45 19.06 13.46
C GLU A 56 5.37 18.40 14.31
N ALA A 57 4.22 18.04 13.70
CA ALA A 57 3.10 17.43 14.40
C ALA A 57 3.44 16.07 15.03
N LEU A 58 4.21 15.22 14.34
CA LEU A 58 4.64 13.91 14.83
C LEU A 58 5.93 13.96 15.64
N GLY A 59 6.61 15.10 15.69
CA GLY A 59 7.91 15.24 16.36
C GLY A 59 9.04 14.39 15.76
N LYS A 60 8.90 13.94 14.50
CA LYS A 60 9.88 13.05 13.84
C LYS A 60 9.97 13.29 12.32
N LYS A 61 11.06 12.82 11.71
CA LYS A 61 11.24 12.79 10.25
C LYS A 61 10.65 11.49 9.68
N PRO A 62 10.36 11.42 8.37
CA PRO A 62 9.93 10.18 7.75
C PRO A 62 11.08 9.16 7.79
N ASP A 63 10.75 7.90 8.02
CA ASP A 63 11.63 6.75 7.91
C ASP A 63 11.93 6.44 6.44
N ALA A 64 10.94 6.67 5.58
CA ALA A 64 11.05 6.42 4.16
C ALA A 64 10.30 7.44 3.30
N VAL A 65 10.86 7.69 2.12
CA VAL A 65 10.22 8.45 1.04
C VAL A 65 10.24 7.58 -0.21
N ASN A 66 9.07 7.16 -0.67
CA ASN A 66 8.97 6.22 -1.79
C ASN A 66 8.40 6.89 -3.04
N PHE A 67 8.98 6.54 -4.18
CA PHE A 67 8.55 6.89 -5.52
C PHE A 67 7.70 5.76 -6.12
N TRP A 68 6.60 6.15 -6.76
CA TRP A 68 5.64 5.24 -7.38
C TRP A 68 5.38 5.64 -8.82
N LEU A 69 5.47 4.66 -9.72
CA LEU A 69 5.05 4.79 -11.11
C LEU A 69 4.66 3.42 -11.66
N GLY A 70 3.48 3.27 -12.24
CA GLY A 70 3.02 1.99 -12.75
C GLY A 70 1.89 2.05 -13.77
N GLU A 71 1.58 0.88 -14.31
CA GLU A 71 0.43 0.67 -15.20
C GLU A 71 -0.91 0.70 -14.43
N ALA A 72 -2.00 1.00 -15.15
CA ALA A 72 -3.35 0.97 -14.55
C ALA A 72 -3.73 -0.41 -13.99
N ALA A 73 -3.21 -1.49 -14.56
CA ALA A 73 -3.45 -2.85 -14.11
C ALA A 73 -2.69 -3.21 -12.82
N ALA A 74 -1.74 -2.39 -12.37
CA ALA A 74 -1.02 -2.63 -11.13
C ALA A 74 -1.88 -2.20 -9.95
N VAL A 75 -2.40 -3.20 -9.23
CA VAL A 75 -3.29 -3.03 -8.08
C VAL A 75 -2.60 -3.50 -6.80
N THR A 76 -2.63 -2.67 -5.76
CA THR A 76 -2.16 -3.06 -4.43
C THR A 76 -3.33 -3.64 -3.66
N SER A 77 -3.25 -4.94 -3.35
CA SER A 77 -4.28 -5.67 -2.60
C SER A 77 -4.52 -5.08 -1.20
N LEU A 78 -5.68 -5.37 -0.61
CA LEU A 78 -6.03 -4.89 0.73
C LEU A 78 -5.00 -5.30 1.78
N HIS A 79 -4.43 -4.32 2.48
CA HIS A 79 -3.44 -4.52 3.55
C HIS A 79 -3.44 -3.31 4.49
N LYS A 80 -2.62 -3.35 5.54
CA LYS A 80 -2.41 -2.22 6.46
C LYS A 80 -0.91 -2.04 6.74
N ASP A 81 -0.52 -0.81 7.04
CA ASP A 81 0.84 -0.47 7.43
C ASP A 81 0.91 0.00 8.89
N HIS A 82 2.10 -0.05 9.48
CA HIS A 82 2.41 0.52 10.80
C HIS A 82 3.01 1.92 10.67
N TYR A 83 2.59 2.68 9.67
CA TYR A 83 3.12 4.00 9.34
C TYR A 83 2.00 5.01 9.24
N GLU A 84 2.26 6.23 9.70
CA GLU A 84 1.49 7.41 9.29
C GLU A 84 1.95 7.78 7.88
N ASN A 85 1.04 7.71 6.91
CA ASN A 85 1.37 7.81 5.50
C ASN A 85 0.80 9.09 4.89
N LEU A 86 1.67 9.95 4.36
CA LEU A 86 1.27 11.07 3.50
C LEU A 86 1.47 10.69 2.04
N TYR A 87 0.39 10.42 1.33
CA TYR A 87 0.39 9.97 -0.06
C TYR A 87 0.10 11.14 -1.01
N CYS A 88 1.09 11.54 -1.79
CA CYS A 88 1.02 12.71 -2.68
C CYS A 88 0.97 12.25 -4.13
N VAL A 89 -0.05 12.67 -4.88
CA VAL A 89 -0.15 12.35 -6.31
C VAL A 89 0.43 13.52 -7.11
N ILE A 90 1.44 13.22 -7.92
CA ILE A 90 2.13 14.21 -8.76
C ILE A 90 1.48 14.26 -10.14
N SER A 91 1.12 13.10 -10.71
CA SER A 91 0.46 12.99 -12.01
C SER A 91 -0.52 11.82 -12.03
N GLY A 92 -1.64 11.98 -12.73
CA GLY A 92 -2.72 11.00 -12.77
C GLY A 92 -3.60 11.03 -11.52
N GLU A 93 -4.14 9.87 -11.15
CA GLU A 93 -4.98 9.70 -9.97
C GLU A 93 -4.80 8.32 -9.31
N LYS A 94 -5.04 8.29 -8.01
CA LYS A 94 -5.05 7.08 -7.17
C LYS A 94 -6.44 6.90 -6.57
N HIS A 95 -6.97 5.70 -6.66
CA HIS A 95 -8.26 5.34 -6.07
C HIS A 95 -8.03 4.44 -4.87
N PHE A 96 -8.44 4.92 -3.70
CA PHE A 96 -8.31 4.20 -2.43
C PHE A 96 -9.68 3.67 -2.01
N LEU A 97 -9.71 2.39 -1.64
CA LEU A 97 -10.76 1.81 -0.81
C LEU A 97 -10.16 1.61 0.57
N LEU A 98 -10.78 2.21 1.58
CA LEU A 98 -10.27 2.32 2.94
C LEU A 98 -11.23 1.65 3.92
N LEU A 99 -10.72 0.86 4.86
CA LEU A 99 -11.47 0.38 6.01
C LEU A 99 -10.74 0.76 7.31
N PRO A 100 -11.45 1.22 8.34
CA PRO A 100 -10.83 1.60 9.60
C PRO A 100 -10.27 0.36 10.32
N PRO A 101 -9.30 0.52 11.24
CA PRO A 101 -8.75 -0.59 12.02
C PRO A 101 -9.82 -1.36 12.82
N THR A 102 -10.93 -0.70 13.16
CA THR A 102 -12.08 -1.28 13.87
C THR A 102 -12.88 -2.28 13.04
N ASP A 103 -12.75 -2.28 11.72
CA ASP A 103 -13.40 -3.25 10.83
C ASP A 103 -12.66 -4.59 10.79
N ARG A 104 -11.54 -4.71 11.52
CA ARG A 104 -10.76 -5.95 11.62
C ARG A 104 -11.60 -7.22 11.84
N PRO A 105 -12.63 -7.26 12.71
CA PRO A 105 -13.47 -8.44 12.89
C PRO A 105 -14.17 -8.95 11.63
N PHE A 106 -14.37 -8.08 10.64
CA PHE A 106 -15.06 -8.37 9.39
C PHE A 106 -14.10 -8.63 8.22
N ILE A 107 -12.79 -8.46 8.44
CA ILE A 107 -11.76 -8.61 7.42
C ILE A 107 -11.07 -9.95 7.63
N PRO A 108 -11.15 -10.89 6.67
CA PRO A 108 -10.56 -12.21 6.81
C PRO A 108 -9.03 -12.14 6.72
N TYR A 109 -8.36 -13.00 7.48
CA TYR A 109 -6.92 -13.24 7.39
C TYR A 109 -6.71 -14.74 7.23
N ASP A 110 -6.01 -15.12 6.16
CA ASP A 110 -5.60 -16.49 5.90
C ASP A 110 -4.07 -16.59 5.88
N THR A 111 -3.56 -17.80 6.13
CA THR A 111 -2.15 -18.10 5.99
C THR A 111 -1.85 -18.45 4.55
N VAL A 112 -1.07 -17.61 3.86
CA VAL A 112 -0.66 -17.86 2.47
C VAL A 112 0.80 -18.27 2.42
N ASP A 113 1.10 -19.25 1.55
CA ASP A 113 2.50 -19.60 1.26
C ASP A 113 3.16 -18.45 0.50
N LYS A 114 4.32 -17.99 0.99
CA LYS A 114 5.19 -17.14 0.18
C LYS A 114 5.71 -17.95 -1.01
N LEU A 115 5.03 -17.82 -2.14
CA LEU A 115 5.55 -18.25 -3.42
C LEU A 115 6.64 -17.24 -3.85
N GLN A 116 7.88 -17.53 -3.49
CA GLN A 116 9.06 -16.99 -4.18
C GLN A 116 9.44 -17.98 -5.27
N LEU A 117 9.72 -17.49 -6.48
CA LEU A 117 10.20 -18.29 -7.62
C LEU A 117 11.50 -19.09 -7.31
N LEU A 118 12.16 -18.88 -6.16
CA LEU A 118 13.51 -19.35 -5.85
C LEU A 118 13.69 -19.93 -4.41
N CYS A 119 12.69 -20.62 -3.86
CA CYS A 119 12.79 -21.42 -2.63
C CYS A 119 12.80 -20.63 -1.29
N THR A 120 11.68 -20.71 -0.57
CA THR A 120 11.52 -21.15 0.84
C THR A 120 10.09 -20.75 1.24
N SER A 121 9.21 -21.72 1.48
CA SER A 121 7.81 -21.47 1.85
C SER A 121 7.74 -20.93 3.28
N ARG A 122 7.86 -19.61 3.45
CA ARG A 122 7.48 -18.94 4.69
C ARG A 122 6.01 -18.56 4.61
N GLN A 123 5.21 -19.11 5.50
CA GLN A 123 3.81 -18.75 5.64
C GLN A 123 3.70 -17.32 6.20
N VAL A 124 2.82 -16.51 5.60
CA VAL A 124 2.55 -15.14 6.07
C VAL A 124 1.04 -14.91 6.13
N PRO A 125 0.53 -14.30 7.22
CA PRO A 125 -0.86 -13.87 7.27
C PRO A 125 -1.13 -12.81 6.20
N TRP A 126 -2.15 -13.02 5.38
CA TRP A 126 -2.57 -12.07 4.36
C TRP A 126 -4.09 -12.04 4.23
N ILE A 127 -4.62 -10.94 3.69
CA ILE A 127 -6.05 -10.80 3.42
C ILE A 127 -6.34 -11.44 2.06
N PRO A 128 -7.11 -12.55 2.00
CA PRO A 128 -7.39 -13.26 0.75
C PRO A 128 -8.53 -12.63 -0.07
N LEU A 129 -9.26 -11.68 0.54
CA LEU A 129 -10.45 -11.07 -0.02
C LEU A 129 -10.11 -9.91 -0.95
N ASP A 130 -10.71 -9.92 -2.16
CA ASP A 130 -10.76 -8.75 -3.02
C ASP A 130 -11.90 -7.84 -2.54
N PRO A 131 -11.61 -6.61 -2.08
CA PRO A 131 -12.66 -5.71 -1.58
C PRO A 131 -13.54 -5.13 -2.70
N LEU A 132 -13.14 -5.26 -3.97
CA LEU A 132 -13.93 -4.78 -5.11
C LEU A 132 -14.96 -5.82 -5.59
N ASP A 133 -14.67 -7.11 -5.39
CA ASP A 133 -15.57 -8.23 -5.69
C ASP A 133 -15.49 -9.29 -4.57
N PRO A 134 -16.04 -8.99 -3.37
CA PRO A 134 -15.89 -9.85 -2.22
C PRO A 134 -16.72 -11.14 -2.37
N ASP A 135 -16.05 -12.30 -2.22
CA ASP A 135 -16.74 -13.59 -2.09
C ASP A 135 -17.45 -13.69 -0.73
N LEU A 136 -18.64 -13.11 -0.64
CA LEU A 136 -19.48 -13.13 0.56
C LEU A 136 -20.03 -14.53 0.89
N SER A 137 -19.92 -15.50 -0.02
CA SER A 137 -20.25 -16.89 0.28
C SER A 137 -19.19 -17.53 1.17
N ARG A 138 -17.92 -17.15 0.97
CA ARG A 138 -16.77 -17.59 1.77
C ARG A 138 -16.51 -16.69 2.98
N TYR A 139 -16.76 -15.38 2.86
CA TYR A 139 -16.49 -14.37 3.90
C TYR A 139 -17.73 -13.50 4.20
N PRO A 140 -18.81 -14.08 4.73
CA PRO A 140 -20.08 -13.37 4.92
C PRO A 140 -19.96 -12.18 5.88
N GLU A 141 -19.04 -12.23 6.84
CA GLU A 141 -18.81 -11.16 7.82
C GLU A 141 -18.36 -9.85 7.17
N TYR A 142 -17.71 -9.90 6.01
CA TYR A 142 -17.26 -8.71 5.30
C TYR A 142 -18.43 -7.79 4.89
N SER A 143 -19.65 -8.32 4.77
CA SER A 143 -20.86 -7.52 4.54
C SER A 143 -21.17 -6.51 5.66
N CYS A 144 -20.60 -6.72 6.85
CA CYS A 144 -20.70 -5.80 7.99
C CYS A 144 -19.68 -4.66 7.91
N ALA A 145 -18.61 -4.80 7.12
CA ALA A 145 -17.61 -3.76 6.95
C ALA A 145 -18.17 -2.55 6.19
N ARG A 146 -17.57 -1.38 6.39
CA ARG A 146 -18.05 -0.11 5.81
C ARG A 146 -16.90 0.60 5.11
N PRO A 147 -16.58 0.20 3.86
CA PRO A 147 -15.49 0.81 3.12
C PRO A 147 -15.80 2.27 2.78
N VAL A 148 -14.78 3.12 2.92
CA VAL A 148 -14.77 4.50 2.44
C VAL A 148 -13.93 4.56 1.18
N GLN A 149 -14.43 5.21 0.13
CA GLN A 149 -13.69 5.38 -1.11
C GLN A 149 -13.30 6.84 -1.30
N CYS A 150 -12.07 7.07 -1.73
CA CYS A 150 -11.62 8.38 -2.15
C CYS A 150 -10.71 8.29 -3.38
N THR A 151 -10.68 9.37 -4.16
CA THR A 151 -9.75 9.53 -5.28
C THR A 151 -8.84 10.70 -4.98
N VAL A 152 -7.54 10.47 -5.08
CA VAL A 152 -6.50 11.48 -4.90
C VAL A 152 -5.94 11.80 -6.27
N ARG A 153 -6.05 13.05 -6.69
CA ARG A 153 -5.65 13.54 -8.01
C ARG A 153 -4.33 14.30 -7.95
N ALA A 154 -3.75 14.56 -9.11
CA ALA A 154 -2.55 15.39 -9.24
C ALA A 154 -2.65 16.70 -8.43
N GLY A 155 -1.65 16.93 -7.57
CA GLY A 155 -1.58 18.08 -6.66
C GLY A 155 -2.27 17.87 -5.31
N GLU A 156 -2.99 16.76 -5.11
CA GLU A 156 -3.64 16.43 -3.85
C GLU A 156 -2.75 15.51 -2.99
N MET A 157 -3.00 15.55 -1.68
CA MET A 157 -2.35 14.72 -0.68
C MET A 157 -3.41 14.04 0.19
N LEU A 158 -3.27 12.73 0.37
CA LEU A 158 -4.04 11.94 1.31
C LEU A 158 -3.20 11.65 2.55
N TYR A 159 -3.72 12.03 3.72
CA TYR A 159 -3.26 11.43 4.96
C TYR A 159 -3.98 10.10 5.18
N LEU A 160 -3.23 9.01 5.09
CA LEU A 160 -3.67 7.66 5.37
C LEU A 160 -3.13 7.24 6.75
N PRO A 161 -3.98 7.21 7.79
CA PRO A 161 -3.52 6.97 9.14
C PRO A 161 -3.02 5.54 9.34
N SER A 162 -2.14 5.35 10.32
CA SER A 162 -1.61 4.05 10.69
C SER A 162 -2.71 3.01 10.96
N LEU A 163 -2.42 1.75 10.61
CA LEU A 163 -3.29 0.58 10.73
C LEU A 163 -4.55 0.58 9.86
N TRP A 164 -4.84 1.63 9.09
CA TRP A 164 -5.97 1.61 8.16
C TRP A 164 -5.76 0.60 7.04
N PHE A 165 -6.78 -0.23 6.82
CA PHE A 165 -6.77 -1.15 5.70
C PHE A 165 -7.03 -0.37 4.43
N HIS A 166 -6.22 -0.61 3.42
CA HIS A 166 -6.34 0.12 2.16
C HIS A 166 -6.02 -0.77 0.96
N HIS A 167 -6.81 -0.59 -0.08
CA HIS A 167 -6.66 -1.18 -1.41
C HIS A 167 -6.52 -0.04 -2.41
N VAL A 168 -5.54 -0.14 -3.32
CA VAL A 168 -5.14 0.99 -4.17
C VAL A 168 -5.14 0.60 -5.63
N GLN A 169 -5.91 1.35 -6.42
CA GLN A 169 -5.83 1.36 -7.88
C GLN A 169 -5.26 2.69 -8.36
N GLN A 170 -4.86 2.76 -9.62
CA GLN A 170 -4.26 3.95 -10.20
C GLN A 170 -4.65 4.13 -11.66
N SER A 171 -4.66 5.38 -12.12
CA SER A 171 -4.67 5.67 -13.55
C SER A 171 -3.38 5.17 -14.20
N HIS A 172 -3.42 4.92 -15.51
CA HIS A 172 -2.23 4.51 -16.26
C HIS A 172 -1.12 5.57 -16.15
N SER A 173 0.13 5.14 -15.94
CA SER A 173 1.28 6.03 -15.77
C SER A 173 1.14 7.03 -14.60
N CYS A 174 0.39 6.69 -13.54
CA CYS A 174 0.27 7.55 -12.36
C CYS A 174 1.64 7.69 -11.67
N ILE A 175 2.02 8.93 -11.34
CA ILE A 175 3.23 9.25 -10.57
C ILE A 175 2.80 9.72 -9.19
N ALA A 176 3.34 9.08 -8.15
CA ALA A 176 3.10 9.48 -6.77
C ALA A 176 4.37 9.38 -5.92
N VAL A 177 4.40 10.15 -4.84
CA VAL A 177 5.43 10.09 -3.80
C VAL A 177 4.72 9.97 -2.47
N ASN A 178 5.21 9.09 -1.60
CA ASN A 178 4.67 8.99 -0.25
C ASN A 178 5.76 9.10 0.82
N PHE A 179 5.36 9.66 1.97
CA PHE A 179 6.22 9.82 3.14
C PHE A 179 5.70 8.93 4.26
N TRP A 180 6.55 8.05 4.76
CA TRP A 180 6.24 7.15 5.85
C TRP A 180 6.90 7.59 7.15
N TYR A 181 6.09 7.80 8.17
CA TYR A 181 6.53 8.12 9.53
C TYR A 181 6.12 6.98 10.45
N ASP A 182 7.06 6.35 11.16
CA ASP A 182 6.72 5.23 12.05
C ASP A 182 5.65 5.66 13.05
N MET A 183 4.63 4.81 13.20
CA MET A 183 3.51 5.12 14.07
C MET A 183 3.94 5.22 15.53
N GLU A 184 3.16 5.90 16.35
CA GLU A 184 3.30 5.79 17.80
C GLU A 184 2.65 4.49 18.29
N TYR A 185 3.42 3.64 18.97
CA TYR A 185 2.95 2.39 19.56
C TYR A 185 2.27 2.65 20.91
N ASP A 186 1.17 3.41 20.85
CA ASP A 186 0.41 3.85 22.02
C ASP A 186 -0.78 2.90 22.34
N ILE A 187 -1.72 3.40 23.14
CA ILE A 187 -2.91 2.64 23.54
C ILE A 187 -3.76 2.17 22.35
N LYS A 188 -3.77 2.90 21.22
CA LYS A 188 -4.52 2.50 20.02
C LYS A 188 -3.95 1.22 19.42
N TYR A 189 -2.64 1.09 19.39
CA TYR A 189 -1.97 -0.12 18.92
C TYR A 189 -2.30 -1.31 19.84
N ASN A 190 -2.24 -1.12 21.16
CA ASN A 190 -2.59 -2.16 22.13
C ASN A 190 -4.05 -2.64 21.97
N TYR A 191 -4.99 -1.71 21.77
CA TYR A 191 -6.39 -2.06 21.51
C TYR A 191 -6.57 -2.77 20.17
N PHE A 192 -5.85 -2.37 19.13
CA PHE A 192 -5.88 -3.07 17.86
C PHE A 192 -5.38 -4.50 17.99
N GLN A 193 -4.27 -4.73 18.70
CA GLN A 193 -3.73 -6.08 18.92
C GLN A 193 -4.66 -6.95 19.77
N PHE A 194 -5.31 -6.37 20.77
CA PHE A 194 -6.37 -7.05 21.51
C PHE A 194 -7.54 -7.44 20.59
N LEU A 195 -8.04 -6.50 19.78
CA LEU A 195 -9.12 -6.75 18.81
C LEU A 195 -8.77 -7.85 17.81
N ASP A 196 -7.57 -7.80 17.23
CA ASP A 196 -7.06 -8.81 16.30
C ASP A 196 -6.97 -10.19 16.97
N SER A 197 -6.46 -10.25 18.20
CA SER A 197 -6.31 -11.50 18.95
C SER A 197 -7.67 -12.12 19.31
N VAL A 198 -8.62 -11.31 19.78
CA VAL A 198 -9.99 -11.76 20.09
C VAL A 198 -10.71 -12.22 18.82
N THR A 199 -10.50 -11.52 17.70
CA THR A 199 -11.08 -11.92 16.41
C THR A 199 -10.58 -13.31 15.99
N LYS A 200 -9.27 -13.55 16.05
CA LYS A 200 -8.68 -14.86 15.72
C LYS A 200 -9.23 -15.98 16.60
N ALA A 201 -9.24 -15.75 17.92
CA ALA A 201 -9.77 -16.70 18.89
C ALA A 201 -11.25 -17.02 18.66
N ALA A 202 -12.07 -16.03 18.29
CA ALA A 202 -13.49 -16.23 17.99
C ALA A 202 -13.72 -17.00 16.68
N SER A 203 -12.84 -16.83 15.69
CA SER A 203 -12.88 -17.54 14.40
C SER A 203 -12.33 -18.96 14.46
N GLY A 204 -11.78 -19.39 15.60
CA GLY A 204 -11.20 -20.74 15.77
C GLY A 204 -9.85 -20.92 15.05
N VAL A 205 -9.15 -19.81 14.77
CA VAL A 205 -7.82 -19.76 14.14
C VAL A 205 -6.75 -19.43 15.18
#